data_AF-A0A2I3GXK8-F1
#
_entry.id   AF-A0A2I3GXK8-F1
#
_cell.length_a   1.000
_cell.length_b   1.000
_cell.length_c   1.000
_cell.angle_alpha   90.00
_cell.angle_beta   90.00
_cell.angle_gamma   90.00
#
_symmetry.space_group_name_H-M   'P 1'
#
loop_
_entity.id
_entity.type
_entity.pdbx_description
1 polymer ?
#
loop_
_entity_poly.entity_id
_entity_poly.type
_entity_poly.pdbx_seq_one_letter_code
_entity_poly.pdbx_strand_id
1 'polypeptide(L)'
;ADSSFNFMAFFFIFGAQFVLTVIQAIGFSGWGACGWLSAIGFFQYSPGAAVVMLLPAIMFSVSAAMMAIVIMKVHRIYRGAGGSFQKAQTEWNTGTWRNPPSREAQYNNFSGNSLPEYPTVPSYPGSGQWP
;
A
#
# COMPACT_ATOMS: atom_id res chain seq x y z
N ALA A 1 -0.82 -6.18 -5.78
CA ALA A 1 0.21 -6.34 -4.74
C ALA A 1 -0.43 -7.20 -3.69
N ASP A 2 -0.24 -8.51 -3.81
CA ASP A 2 -1.13 -9.49 -3.20
C ASP A 2 -0.52 -10.07 -1.91
N SER A 3 0.29 -9.25 -1.22
CA SER A 3 0.98 -9.59 0.03
C SER A 3 0.81 -8.44 1.04
N SER A 4 0.34 -8.79 2.24
CA SER A 4 0.17 -7.91 3.40
C SER A 4 1.51 -7.35 3.91
N PHE A 5 2.62 -8.07 3.71
CA PHE A 5 3.96 -7.61 4.10
C PHE A 5 4.46 -6.44 3.24
N ASN A 6 4.38 -6.56 1.91
CA ASN A 6 4.83 -5.50 0.99
C ASN A 6 3.99 -4.22 1.19
N PHE A 7 2.70 -4.41 1.47
CA PHE A 7 1.82 -3.33 1.89
C PHE A 7 2.33 -2.63 3.15
N MET A 8 2.69 -3.37 4.21
CA MET A 8 3.13 -2.76 5.47
C MET A 8 4.47 -2.02 5.33
N ALA A 9 5.42 -2.61 4.61
CA ALA A 9 6.71 -1.98 4.31
C ALA A 9 6.53 -0.66 3.55
N PHE A 10 5.59 -0.63 2.59
CA PHE A 10 5.24 0.59 1.88
C PHE A 10 4.80 1.71 2.83
N PHE A 11 3.91 1.47 3.81
CA PHE A 11 3.48 2.53 4.75
C PHE A 11 4.61 3.10 5.59
N PHE A 12 5.51 2.24 6.09
CA PHE A 12 6.61 2.70 6.92
C PHE A 12 7.62 3.50 6.12
N ILE A 13 8.08 2.96 4.99
CA ILE A 13 9.12 3.60 4.17
C ILE A 13 8.56 4.85 3.49
N PHE A 14 7.40 4.74 2.85
CA PHE A 14 6.77 5.86 2.15
C PHE A 14 6.23 6.91 3.12
N GLY A 15 5.73 6.49 4.29
CA GLY A 15 5.31 7.40 5.36
C GLY A 15 6.47 8.17 5.97
N ALA A 16 7.60 7.49 6.26
CA ALA A 16 8.82 8.16 6.70
C ALA A 16 9.34 9.13 5.64
N GLN A 17 9.36 8.70 4.36
CA GLN A 17 9.72 9.57 3.25
C GLN A 17 8.79 10.80 3.16
N PHE A 18 7.48 10.63 3.34
CA PHE A 18 6.53 11.75 3.37
C PHE A 18 6.85 12.75 4.47
N VAL A 19 7.12 12.28 5.70
CA VAL A 19 7.53 13.15 6.81
C VAL A 19 8.81 13.91 6.48
N LEU A 20 9.82 13.23 5.91
CA LEU A 20 11.07 13.87 5.49
C LEU A 20 10.84 14.92 4.41
N THR A 21 10.01 14.65 3.40
CA THR A 21 9.66 15.61 2.35
C THR A 21 8.94 16.84 2.93
N VAL A 22 8.07 16.66 3.94
CA VAL A 22 7.41 17.78 4.63
C VAL A 22 8.44 18.64 5.39
N ILE A 23 9.39 18.02 6.09
CA ILE A 23 10.48 18.73 6.77
C ILE A 23 11.34 19.51 5.75
N GLN A 24 11.63 18.92 4.58
CA GLN A 24 12.34 19.59 3.49
C GLN A 24 11.55 20.76 2.91
N ALA A 25 10.23 20.62 2.76
CA ALA A 25 9.35 21.71 2.31
C ALA A 25 9.32 22.88 3.30
N ILE A 26 9.33 22.61 4.62
CA ILE A 26 9.46 23.64 5.65
C ILE A 26 10.83 24.32 5.58
N GLY A 27 11.90 23.52 5.44
CA GLY A 27 13.26 24.00 5.20
C GLY A 27 13.86 24.76 6.38
N PHE A 28 14.13 24.06 7.48
CA PHE A 28 14.88 24.62 8.61
C PHE A 28 16.28 25.06 8.17
N SER A 29 16.68 26.27 8.58
CA SER A 29 18.00 26.81 8.26
C SER A 29 19.10 25.91 8.84
N GLY A 30 20.16 25.65 8.06
CA GLY A 30 21.29 24.80 8.46
C GLY A 30 21.12 23.29 8.21
N TRP A 31 19.94 22.82 7.79
CA TRP A 31 19.69 21.39 7.47
C TRP A 31 19.97 21.01 6.01
N GLY A 32 20.46 21.95 5.20
CA GLY A 32 20.80 21.72 3.79
C GLY A 32 19.60 21.70 2.82
N ALA A 33 18.37 21.90 3.31
CA ALA A 33 17.17 22.00 2.47
C ALA A 33 16.75 23.47 2.26
N CYS A 34 16.34 23.79 1.02
CA CYS A 34 15.83 25.10 0.60
C CYS A 34 14.30 25.13 0.59
N GLY A 35 13.68 24.94 1.76
CA GLY A 35 12.24 25.08 1.94
C GLY A 35 11.80 26.52 2.22
N TRP A 36 10.53 26.68 2.57
CA TRP A 36 9.87 27.98 2.74
C TRP A 36 10.55 28.89 3.78
N LEU A 37 10.91 28.38 4.96
CA LEU A 37 11.54 29.18 6.02
C LEU A 37 12.92 29.69 5.58
N SER A 38 13.72 28.82 4.94
CA SER A 38 15.03 29.18 4.40
C SER A 38 14.93 30.24 3.31
N ALA A 39 13.98 30.11 2.38
CA ALA A 39 13.75 31.11 1.34
C ALA A 39 13.34 32.48 1.90
N ILE A 40 12.42 32.51 2.90
CA ILE A 40 12.00 33.74 3.58
C ILE A 40 13.18 34.42 4.29
N GLY A 41 14.02 33.66 5.00
CA GLY A 41 15.21 34.20 5.64
C GLY A 41 16.21 34.80 4.65
N PHE A 42 16.35 34.21 3.47
CA PHE A 42 17.28 34.70 2.44
C PHE A 42 16.84 35.98 1.73
N PHE A 43 15.56 36.36 1.80
CA PHE A 43 15.08 37.63 1.22
C PHE A 43 15.77 38.87 1.84
N GLN A 44 16.23 38.76 3.09
CA GLN A 44 16.95 39.85 3.76
C GLN A 44 18.41 39.99 3.32
N TYR A 45 18.99 38.93 2.73
CA TYR A 45 20.41 38.89 2.34
C TYR A 45 20.60 39.03 0.83
N SER A 46 19.80 38.30 0.04
CA SER A 46 19.85 38.35 -1.42
C SER A 46 18.49 37.97 -2.01
N PRO A 47 17.71 38.95 -2.48
CA PRO A 47 16.40 38.70 -3.09
C PRO A 47 16.48 37.75 -4.30
N GLY A 48 17.56 37.84 -5.09
CA GLY A 48 17.75 36.97 -6.26
C GLY A 48 17.93 35.49 -5.86
N ALA A 49 18.74 35.21 -4.83
CA ALA A 49 18.90 33.85 -4.33
C ALA A 49 17.59 33.31 -3.72
N ALA A 50 16.85 34.15 -3.00
CA ALA A 50 15.57 33.77 -2.41
C ALA A 50 14.54 33.33 -3.48
N VAL A 51 14.47 34.03 -4.62
CA VAL A 51 13.58 33.64 -5.73
C VAL A 51 13.94 32.26 -6.29
N VAL A 52 15.24 31.97 -6.45
CA VAL A 52 15.69 30.65 -6.92
C VAL A 52 15.37 29.55 -5.90
N MET A 53 15.38 29.87 -4.60
CA MET A 53 15.02 28.94 -3.52
C MET A 53 13.51 28.69 -3.40
N LEU A 54 12.65 29.57 -3.92
CA LEU A 54 11.20 29.33 -3.98
C LEU A 54 10.84 28.16 -4.90
N LEU A 55 11.59 27.96 -6.00
CA LEU A 55 11.35 26.86 -6.93
C LEU A 55 11.38 25.48 -6.23
N PRO A 56 12.47 25.09 -5.54
CA PRO A 56 12.50 23.82 -4.81
C PRO A 56 11.50 23.78 -3.65
N ALA A 57 11.23 24.88 -2.95
CA ALA A 57 10.20 24.93 -1.91
C ALA A 57 8.80 24.56 -2.45
N ILE A 58 8.45 25.07 -3.63
CA ILE A 58 7.21 24.72 -4.34
C ILE A 58 7.23 23.25 -4.77
N MET A 59 8.33 22.76 -5.36
CA MET A 59 8.43 21.36 -5.80
C MET A 59 8.29 20.38 -4.63
N PHE A 60 8.93 20.64 -3.48
CA PHE A 60 8.76 19.82 -2.28
C PHE A 60 7.33 19.86 -1.76
N SER A 61 6.66 21.02 -1.83
CA SER A 61 5.25 21.16 -1.43
C SER A 61 4.32 20.34 -2.33
N VAL A 62 4.52 20.39 -3.67
CA VAL A 62 3.75 19.60 -4.64
C VAL A 62 4.01 18.11 -4.45
N SER A 63 5.26 17.73 -4.23
CA SER A 63 5.65 16.34 -3.94
C SER A 63 4.96 15.84 -2.67
N ALA A 64 5.01 16.60 -1.57
CA ALA A 64 4.33 16.26 -0.33
C ALA A 64 2.81 16.10 -0.54
N ALA A 65 2.17 16.99 -1.32
CA ALA A 65 0.75 16.88 -1.63
C ALA A 65 0.41 15.59 -2.40
N MET A 66 1.20 15.25 -3.43
CA MET A 66 1.02 13.99 -4.16
C MET A 66 1.22 12.76 -3.26
N MET A 67 2.25 12.78 -2.42
CA MET A 67 2.52 11.70 -1.47
C MET A 67 1.36 11.54 -0.47
N ALA A 68 0.78 12.63 0.02
CA ALA A 68 -0.40 12.58 0.89
C ALA A 68 -1.61 11.95 0.19
N ILE A 69 -1.87 12.27 -1.09
CA ILE A 69 -2.94 11.65 -1.88
C ILE A 69 -2.71 10.14 -2.02
N VAL A 70 -1.47 9.72 -2.28
CA VAL A 70 -1.11 8.31 -2.40
C VAL A 70 -1.33 7.59 -1.07
N ILE A 71 -0.86 8.15 0.05
CA ILE A 71 -1.07 7.58 1.39
C ILE A 71 -2.57 7.42 1.67
N MET A 72 -3.38 8.43 1.40
CA MET A 72 -4.84 8.35 1.61
C MET A 72 -5.47 7.25 0.75
N LYS A 73 -5.10 7.13 -0.52
CA LYS A 73 -5.62 6.08 -1.41
C LYS A 73 -5.23 4.69 -0.92
N VAL A 74 -3.95 4.47 -0.63
CA VAL A 74 -3.47 3.16 -0.20
C VAL A 74 -4.05 2.80 1.17
N HIS A 75 -4.19 3.77 2.08
CA HIS A 75 -4.80 3.55 3.40
C HIS A 75 -6.29 3.18 3.27
N ARG A 76 -7.00 3.76 2.31
CA ARG A 76 -8.40 3.40 2.03
C ARG A 76 -8.51 1.97 1.51
N ILE A 77 -7.60 1.56 0.62
CA ILE A 77 -7.51 0.18 0.12
C ILE A 77 -7.20 -0.79 1.28
N TYR A 78 -6.27 -0.44 2.16
CA TYR A 78 -5.92 -1.25 3.34
C TYR A 78 -7.09 -1.58 4.23
N ARG A 79 -7.84 -0.53 4.61
CA ARG A 79 -8.99 -0.65 5.49
C ARG A 79 -10.10 -1.49 4.85
N GLY A 80 -10.22 -1.46 3.53
CA GLY A 80 -11.17 -2.29 2.79
C GLY A 80 -10.68 -3.72 2.51
N ALA A 81 -9.37 -3.95 2.47
CA ALA A 81 -8.77 -5.23 2.05
C ALA A 81 -8.53 -6.24 3.20
N GLY A 82 -8.77 -5.84 4.46
CA GLY A 82 -8.64 -6.76 5.61
C GLY A 82 -7.23 -7.29 5.88
N GLY A 83 -6.20 -6.65 5.33
CA GLY A 83 -4.80 -7.00 5.62
C GLY A 83 -4.45 -6.60 7.05
N SER A 84 -3.90 -7.53 7.85
CA SER A 84 -3.50 -7.28 9.24
C SER A 84 -1.99 -7.41 9.43
N PHE A 85 -1.47 -6.81 10.51
CA PHE A 85 -0.08 -7.00 10.93
C PHE A 85 0.24 -8.48 11.14
N GLN A 86 -0.68 -9.24 11.73
CA GLN A 86 -0.56 -10.69 11.89
C GLN A 86 -0.41 -11.42 10.56
N LYS A 87 -1.22 -11.08 9.55
CA LYS A 87 -1.09 -11.68 8.21
C LYS A 87 0.25 -11.33 7.55
N ALA A 88 0.72 -10.09 7.71
CA ALA A 88 2.04 -9.69 7.25
C ALA A 88 3.19 -10.43 7.97
N GLN A 89 3.04 -10.71 9.26
CA GLN A 89 4.00 -11.48 10.05
C GLN A 89 4.02 -12.96 9.64
N THR A 90 2.84 -13.55 9.38
CA THR A 90 2.72 -14.88 8.81
C THR A 90 3.43 -14.94 7.45
N GLU A 91 3.09 -14.02 6.54
CA GLU A 91 3.69 -13.97 5.20
C GLU A 91 5.22 -13.78 5.24
N TRP A 92 5.73 -12.99 6.20
CA TRP A 92 7.16 -12.83 6.46
C TRP A 92 7.84 -14.13 6.87
N ASN A 93 7.29 -14.80 7.90
CA ASN A 93 7.84 -16.05 8.45
C ASN A 93 7.76 -17.21 7.47
N THR A 94 6.70 -17.27 6.66
CA THR A 94 6.50 -18.32 5.64
C THR A 94 7.19 -17.99 4.31
N GLY A 95 7.81 -16.81 4.18
CA GLY A 95 8.49 -16.37 2.96
C GLY A 95 7.57 -16.08 1.76
N THR A 96 6.26 -16.16 1.95
CA THR A 96 5.25 -16.03 0.88
C THR A 96 5.18 -14.63 0.29
N TRP A 97 5.77 -13.64 0.99
CA TRP A 97 5.96 -12.28 0.47
C TRP A 97 6.83 -12.21 -0.80
N ARG A 98 7.69 -13.21 -1.07
CA ARG A 98 8.52 -13.29 -2.27
C ARG A 98 7.80 -13.87 -3.49
N ASN A 99 6.87 -14.80 -3.25
CA ASN A 99 6.10 -15.50 -4.28
C ASN A 99 4.62 -15.47 -3.91
N PRO A 100 3.95 -14.30 -4.02
CA PRO A 100 2.52 -14.22 -3.76
C PRO A 100 1.79 -15.15 -4.73
N PRO A 101 0.84 -15.98 -4.27
CA PRO A 101 -0.01 -16.75 -5.17
C PRO A 101 -0.67 -15.75 -6.14
N SER A 102 -0.48 -15.93 -7.45
CA SER A 102 -1.16 -15.10 -8.43
C SER A 102 -2.67 -15.16 -8.16
N ARG A 103 -3.42 -14.09 -8.45
CA ARG A 103 -4.89 -14.08 -8.33
C ARG A 103 -5.52 -15.37 -8.87
N GLU A 104 -4.95 -15.96 -9.91
CA GLU A 104 -5.32 -17.24 -10.51
C GLU A 104 -5.34 -18.43 -9.54
N ALA A 105 -4.43 -18.50 -8.55
CA ALA A 105 -4.44 -19.57 -7.54
C ALA A 105 -5.62 -19.45 -6.55
N GLN A 106 -6.09 -18.21 -6.31
CA GLN A 106 -7.24 -17.93 -5.45
C GLN A 106 -8.56 -18.08 -6.22
N TYR A 107 -8.58 -17.72 -7.51
CA TYR A 107 -9.68 -18.04 -8.43
C TYR A 107 -9.81 -19.55 -8.68
N ASN A 108 -8.71 -20.29 -8.79
CA ASN A 108 -8.71 -21.75 -8.95
C ASN A 108 -9.23 -22.51 -7.72
N ASN A 109 -9.20 -21.90 -6.52
CA ASN A 109 -9.88 -22.46 -5.34
C ASN A 109 -11.39 -22.18 -5.37
N PHE A 110 -11.84 -21.14 -6.07
CA PHE A 110 -13.26 -20.85 -6.27
C PHE A 110 -13.86 -21.58 -7.49
N SER A 111 -13.04 -21.91 -8.49
CA SER A 111 -13.37 -22.82 -9.59
C SER A 111 -12.91 -24.26 -9.31
N GLY A 112 -12.51 -24.54 -8.06
CA GLY A 112 -12.38 -25.90 -7.57
C GLY A 112 -13.70 -26.59 -7.83
N ASN A 113 -13.62 -27.74 -8.51
CA ASN A 113 -14.70 -28.55 -9.07
C ASN A 113 -15.64 -29.10 -7.97
N SER A 114 -16.21 -28.23 -7.15
CA SER A 114 -17.26 -28.51 -6.19
C SER A 114 -18.58 -28.25 -6.90
N LEU A 115 -18.86 -29.07 -7.92
CA LEU A 115 -20.26 -29.36 -8.21
C LEU A 115 -20.87 -29.78 -6.86
N PRO A 116 -22.02 -29.22 -6.45
CA PRO A 116 -22.70 -29.68 -5.24
C PRO A 116 -22.79 -31.20 -5.31
N GLU A 117 -22.20 -31.89 -4.33
CA GLU A 117 -22.31 -33.33 -4.24
C GLU A 117 -23.76 -33.64 -3.88
N TYR A 118 -24.58 -33.88 -4.90
CA TYR A 118 -25.97 -34.23 -4.72
C TYR A 118 -26.01 -35.56 -3.96
N PRO A 119 -26.84 -35.68 -2.90
CA PRO A 119 -27.03 -36.97 -2.26
C PRO A 119 -27.43 -37.99 -3.33
N THR A 120 -26.70 -39.10 -3.41
CA THR A 120 -27.04 -40.17 -4.35
C THR A 120 -28.45 -40.67 -4.01
N VAL A 121 -29.31 -40.71 -5.02
CA VAL A 121 -30.68 -41.20 -4.83
C VAL A 121 -30.63 -42.65 -4.33
N PRO A 122 -31.46 -43.03 -3.35
CA PRO A 122 -31.56 -44.43 -2.92
C PRO A 122 -31.83 -45.33 -4.13
N SER A 123 -31.02 -46.38 -4.30
CA SER A 123 -31.23 -47.37 -5.34
C SER A 123 -32.48 -48.20 -5.00
N TYR A 124 -33.56 -47.99 -5.72
CA TYR A 124 -34.73 -48.87 -5.64
C TYR A 124 -34.35 -50.26 -6.18
N PRO A 125 -34.78 -51.35 -5.51
CA PRO A 125 -34.61 -52.68 -6.05
C PRO A 125 -35.29 -52.77 -7.42
N GLY A 126 -34.55 -53.26 -8.41
CA GLY A 126 -35.11 -53.53 -9.74
C GLY A 126 -36.30 -54.46 -9.64
N SER A 127 -37.31 -54.22 -10.49
CA SER A 127 -38.53 -55.02 -10.59
C SER A 127 -38.19 -56.52 -10.71
N GLY A 128 -38.28 -57.26 -9.60
CA GLY A 128 -37.93 -58.68 -9.60
C GLY A 128 -37.85 -59.36 -8.24
N GLN A 129 -37.84 -58.63 -7.12
CA GLN A 129 -37.87 -59.24 -5.79
C GLN A 129 -38.88 -58.53 -4.89
N TRP A 130 -40.13 -59.00 -4.99
CA TRP A 130 -41.07 -59.00 -3.87
C TRP A 130 -41.26 -60.46 -3.43
N PRO A 131 -41.54 -60.73 -2.13
CA PRO A 131 -41.70 -62.10 -1.60
C PRO A 131 -42.78 -62.91 -2.31
#